data_AF-F2IDH3-F1
#
_entry.id   AF-F2IDH3-F1
#
_cell.length_a   1.000
_cell.length_b   1.000
_cell.length_c   1.000
_cell.angle_alpha   90.00
_cell.angle_beta   90.00
_cell.angle_gamma   90.00
#
_symmetry.space_group_name_H-M   'P 1'
#
loop_
_entity.id
_entity.type
_entity.pdbx_description
1 polymer ?
#
loop_
_entity_poly.entity_id
_entity_poly.type
_entity_poly.pdbx_seq_one_letter_code
_entity_poly.pdbx_strand_id
1 'polypeptide(L)'
;MVKVVEGAVNGAGSALSKLDNILAKTGFSGPNGIFNKLPKNTSAQQSRYASLQSFRNEFIRLHGETTSGIKSLDEVLDDFDNLVTNHSTVPNIEQYVDELMQQSSKFKGGAFGLEILNDLPPALQGKTLSKFEASIDDLSDCRFDMQFTDGTNFVYLETKNYAQSTTFSSSFYNQFKAYISNANVTDINQIKYYFRANSGVTKIERVQKFKNMLLNGNKYEEIYNSNKSLFNSMQLTDEGKLKLLLESQNTSHQFFNFIEVF
;
A
#
# COMPACT_ATOMS: atom_id res chain seq x y z
N MET A 1 27.63 -16.11 -36.67
CA MET A 1 26.75 -16.90 -35.78
C MET A 1 26.10 -15.92 -34.82
N VAL A 2 24.92 -15.40 -35.19
CA VAL A 2 24.22 -14.35 -34.45
C VAL A 2 23.04 -15.02 -33.74
N LYS A 3 23.18 -15.27 -32.43
CA LYS A 3 22.05 -15.63 -31.56
C LYS A 3 21.40 -14.31 -31.11
N VAL A 4 20.35 -13.91 -31.81
CA VAL A 4 19.50 -12.77 -31.43
C VAL A 4 18.12 -13.31 -31.06
N VAL A 5 17.84 -13.28 -29.77
CA VAL A 5 16.57 -12.84 -29.15
C VAL A 5 15.27 -13.39 -29.78
N GLU A 6 14.99 -14.68 -29.63
CA GLU A 6 13.63 -15.23 -29.85
C GLU A 6 12.78 -15.26 -28.57
N GLY A 7 13.38 -15.10 -27.38
CA GLY A 7 12.67 -15.15 -26.10
C GLY A 7 11.92 -13.87 -25.70
N ALA A 8 12.38 -12.68 -26.13
CA ALA A 8 11.79 -11.41 -25.69
C ALA A 8 10.53 -11.02 -26.49
N VAL A 9 10.40 -11.49 -27.74
CA VAL A 9 9.28 -11.13 -28.62
C VAL A 9 8.01 -11.91 -28.26
N ASN A 10 8.14 -13.15 -27.80
CA ASN A 10 7.00 -13.98 -27.38
C ASN A 10 6.41 -13.57 -26.01
N GLY A 11 7.23 -13.06 -25.09
CA GLY A 11 6.77 -12.61 -23.77
C GLY A 11 6.09 -11.23 -23.77
N ALA A 12 6.53 -10.32 -24.66
CA ALA A 12 5.87 -9.02 -24.82
C ALA A 12 4.50 -9.17 -25.49
N GLY A 13 4.39 -10.03 -26.52
CA GLY A 13 3.11 -10.32 -27.18
C GLY A 13 2.05 -10.91 -26.24
N SER A 14 2.45 -11.82 -25.34
CA SER A 14 1.54 -12.42 -24.37
C SER A 14 1.08 -11.41 -23.31
N ALA A 15 1.99 -10.62 -22.74
CA ALA A 15 1.65 -9.60 -21.74
C ALA A 15 0.73 -8.50 -22.30
N LEU A 16 0.97 -8.06 -23.54
CA LEU A 16 0.10 -7.12 -24.25
C LEU A 16 -1.31 -7.70 -24.43
N SER A 17 -1.41 -8.95 -24.89
CA SER A 17 -2.70 -9.63 -25.06
C SER A 17 -3.45 -9.86 -23.75
N LYS A 18 -2.72 -10.13 -22.65
CA LYS A 18 -3.29 -10.30 -21.32
C LYS A 18 -3.87 -8.99 -20.81
N LEU A 19 -3.10 -7.89 -20.88
CA LEU A 19 -3.60 -6.58 -20.50
C LEU A 19 -4.80 -6.17 -21.35
N ASP A 20 -4.81 -6.46 -22.64
CA ASP A 20 -5.99 -6.22 -23.49
C ASP A 20 -7.22 -6.98 -23.05
N ASN A 21 -7.06 -8.26 -22.71
CA ASN A 21 -8.15 -9.06 -22.19
C ASN A 21 -8.66 -8.50 -20.85
N ILE A 22 -7.77 -8.08 -19.95
CA ILE A 22 -8.14 -7.45 -18.67
C ILE A 22 -8.98 -6.19 -18.91
N LEU A 23 -8.51 -5.31 -19.80
CA LEU A 23 -9.17 -4.05 -20.13
C LEU A 23 -10.53 -4.25 -20.85
N ALA A 24 -10.73 -5.41 -21.49
CA ALA A 24 -11.98 -5.76 -22.17
C ALA A 24 -13.03 -6.41 -21.24
N LYS A 25 -12.61 -7.22 -20.26
CA LYS A 25 -13.50 -8.09 -19.45
C LYS A 25 -14.44 -7.35 -18.49
N THR A 26 -14.02 -6.22 -17.95
CA THR A 26 -14.59 -5.71 -16.68
C THR A 26 -15.41 -4.44 -16.84
N GLY A 27 -15.81 -4.14 -18.06
CA GLY A 27 -16.36 -2.84 -18.39
C GLY A 27 -15.32 -1.72 -18.24
N PHE A 28 -14.05 -2.00 -17.91
CA PHE A 28 -12.98 -1.01 -17.75
C PHE A 28 -12.92 -0.02 -18.90
N SER A 29 -13.06 -0.51 -20.14
CA SER A 29 -13.11 0.27 -21.38
C SER A 29 -14.52 0.63 -21.87
N GLY A 30 -15.58 0.13 -21.24
CA GLY A 30 -16.97 0.44 -21.58
C GLY A 30 -17.37 1.86 -21.13
N PRO A 31 -18.53 2.40 -21.58
CA PRO A 31 -18.94 3.79 -21.29
C PRO A 31 -18.95 4.14 -19.79
N ASN A 32 -19.24 3.16 -18.94
CA ASN A 32 -19.29 3.31 -17.47
C ASN A 32 -18.03 2.75 -16.76
N GLY A 33 -17.00 2.40 -17.53
CA GLY A 33 -15.76 1.80 -17.07
C GLY A 33 -14.86 2.71 -16.27
N ILE A 34 -14.00 2.09 -15.46
CA ILE A 34 -12.99 2.81 -14.68
C ILE A 34 -12.10 3.68 -15.59
N PHE A 35 -11.72 3.20 -16.77
CA PHE A 35 -10.87 3.98 -17.69
C PHE A 35 -11.46 5.36 -18.03
N ASN A 36 -12.78 5.39 -18.23
CA ASN A 36 -13.49 6.63 -18.53
C ASN A 36 -13.58 7.55 -17.33
N LYS A 37 -13.56 6.99 -16.11
CA LYS A 37 -13.54 7.72 -14.83
C LYS A 37 -12.15 8.16 -14.38
N LEU A 38 -11.07 7.63 -14.97
CA LEU A 38 -9.71 8.07 -14.65
C LEU A 38 -9.56 9.58 -14.88
N PRO A 39 -8.89 10.31 -13.96
CA PRO A 39 -8.78 11.76 -14.00
C PRO A 39 -8.02 12.20 -15.25
N LYS A 40 -8.47 13.28 -15.90
CA LYS A 40 -7.86 13.85 -17.13
C LYS A 40 -7.61 15.35 -16.99
N ASN A 41 -7.30 15.77 -15.77
CA ASN A 41 -7.23 17.18 -15.38
C ASN A 41 -5.89 17.83 -15.71
N THR A 42 -4.84 17.04 -15.93
CA THR A 42 -3.49 17.49 -16.28
C THR A 42 -3.07 16.95 -17.65
N SER A 43 -2.11 17.62 -18.30
CA SER A 43 -1.56 17.15 -19.59
C SER A 43 -0.94 15.75 -19.48
N ALA A 44 -0.30 15.44 -18.34
CA ALA A 44 0.24 14.11 -18.07
C ALA A 44 -0.87 13.05 -18.04
N GLN A 45 -1.94 13.31 -17.30
CA GLN A 45 -3.10 12.42 -17.24
C GLN A 45 -3.80 12.27 -18.61
N GLN A 46 -3.98 13.36 -19.34
CA GLN A 46 -4.55 13.33 -20.69
C GLN A 46 -3.73 12.47 -21.64
N SER A 47 -2.39 12.55 -21.56
CA SER A 47 -1.50 11.71 -22.36
C SER A 47 -1.60 10.23 -21.96
N ARG A 48 -1.49 9.93 -20.66
CA ARG A 48 -1.58 8.55 -20.13
C ARG A 48 -2.90 7.87 -20.48
N TYR A 49 -4.01 8.60 -20.44
CA TYR A 49 -5.36 8.06 -20.63
C TYR A 49 -6.01 8.47 -21.95
N ALA A 50 -5.22 8.93 -22.94
CA ALA A 50 -5.72 9.30 -24.26
C ALA A 50 -6.34 8.11 -25.01
N SER A 51 -5.83 6.90 -24.76
CA SER A 51 -6.30 5.67 -25.37
C SER A 51 -5.91 4.46 -24.51
N LEU A 52 -6.52 3.30 -24.78
CA LEU A 52 -6.10 2.03 -24.18
C LEU A 52 -4.63 1.71 -24.50
N GLN A 53 -4.16 2.06 -25.70
CA GLN A 53 -2.76 1.88 -26.09
C GLN A 53 -1.83 2.75 -25.24
N SER A 54 -2.21 4.00 -24.97
CA SER A 54 -1.44 4.90 -24.10
C SER A 54 -1.32 4.35 -22.69
N PHE A 55 -2.43 3.87 -22.12
CA PHE A 55 -2.46 3.24 -20.80
C PHE A 55 -1.55 2.01 -20.75
N ARG A 56 -1.66 1.14 -21.77
CA ARG A 56 -0.88 -0.08 -21.88
C ARG A 56 0.62 0.19 -21.93
N ASN A 57 1.02 1.11 -22.81
CA ASN A 57 2.43 1.48 -22.97
C ASN A 57 2.98 2.06 -21.66
N GLU A 58 2.20 2.88 -20.97
CA GLU A 58 2.59 3.46 -19.70
C GLU A 58 2.74 2.38 -18.60
N PHE A 59 1.80 1.44 -18.51
CA PHE A 59 1.87 0.35 -17.52
C PHE A 59 3.15 -0.49 -17.71
N ILE A 60 3.44 -0.88 -18.94
CA ILE A 60 4.63 -1.68 -19.28
C ILE A 60 5.91 -0.87 -19.06
N ARG A 61 5.91 0.41 -19.42
CA ARG A 61 7.04 1.31 -19.19
C ARG A 61 7.34 1.43 -17.69
N LEU A 62 6.33 1.68 -16.86
CA LEU A 62 6.48 1.82 -15.41
C LEU A 62 6.95 0.53 -14.74
N HIS A 63 6.45 -0.63 -15.18
CA HIS A 63 6.96 -1.93 -14.74
C HIS A 63 8.44 -2.09 -15.11
N GLY A 64 8.80 -1.84 -16.38
CA GLY A 64 10.17 -1.97 -16.88
C GLY A 64 11.18 -1.00 -16.24
N GLU A 65 10.72 0.19 -15.80
CA GLU A 65 11.53 1.16 -15.07
C GLU A 65 11.72 0.81 -13.59
N THR A 66 10.91 -0.12 -13.07
CA THR A 66 10.99 -0.53 -11.67
C THR A 66 12.08 -1.59 -11.50
N THR A 67 13.24 -1.16 -11.02
CA THR A 67 14.49 -1.95 -11.06
C THR A 67 14.55 -3.15 -10.10
N SER A 68 13.66 -3.24 -9.09
CA SER A 68 13.61 -4.37 -8.13
C SER A 68 12.43 -4.25 -7.15
N GLY A 69 12.09 -5.37 -6.49
CA GLY A 69 11.11 -5.42 -5.41
C GLY A 69 9.67 -5.35 -5.90
N ILE A 70 9.40 -5.88 -7.10
CA ILE A 70 8.07 -6.13 -7.65
C ILE A 70 8.05 -7.51 -8.30
N LYS A 71 6.86 -8.11 -8.46
CA LYS A 71 6.69 -9.37 -9.19
C LYS A 71 6.97 -9.20 -10.69
N SER A 72 7.04 -10.31 -11.43
CA SER A 72 7.14 -10.27 -12.89
C SER A 72 5.94 -9.54 -13.51
N LEU A 73 6.09 -9.06 -14.75
CA LEU A 73 5.00 -8.34 -15.43
C LEU A 73 3.73 -9.20 -15.51
N ASP A 74 3.88 -10.49 -15.79
CA ASP A 74 2.75 -11.41 -15.92
C ASP A 74 1.98 -11.55 -14.59
N GLU A 75 2.68 -11.70 -13.47
CA GLU A 75 2.07 -11.78 -12.14
C GLU A 75 1.45 -10.44 -11.70
N VAL A 76 2.09 -9.30 -11.99
CA VAL A 76 1.50 -7.98 -11.72
C VAL A 76 0.22 -7.78 -12.54
N LEU A 77 0.17 -8.32 -13.76
CA LEU A 77 -1.05 -8.30 -14.58
C LEU A 77 -2.14 -9.22 -14.00
N ASP A 78 -1.80 -10.35 -13.37
CA ASP A 78 -2.79 -11.16 -12.64
C ASP A 78 -3.34 -10.41 -11.42
N ASP A 79 -2.47 -9.79 -10.63
CA ASP A 79 -2.87 -8.99 -9.47
C ASP A 79 -3.74 -7.78 -9.92
N PHE A 80 -3.44 -7.18 -11.08
CA PHE A 80 -4.26 -6.13 -11.68
C PHE A 80 -5.60 -6.65 -12.24
N ASP A 81 -5.65 -7.85 -12.82
CA ASP A 81 -6.92 -8.49 -13.25
C ASP A 81 -7.85 -8.69 -12.06
N ASN A 82 -7.30 -9.10 -10.90
CA ASN A 82 -8.05 -9.23 -9.67
C ASN A 82 -8.65 -7.88 -9.21
N LEU A 83 -7.88 -6.80 -9.24
CA LEU A 83 -8.37 -5.45 -8.94
C LEU A 83 -9.58 -5.09 -9.82
N VAL A 84 -9.45 -5.19 -11.14
CA VAL A 84 -10.52 -4.74 -12.04
C VAL A 84 -11.71 -5.70 -12.05
N THR A 85 -11.51 -6.98 -11.78
CA THR A 85 -12.58 -7.97 -11.79
C THR A 85 -13.39 -7.92 -10.50
N ASN A 86 -12.72 -7.83 -9.35
CA ASN A 86 -13.37 -8.00 -8.05
C ASN A 86 -13.56 -6.70 -7.26
N HIS A 87 -12.86 -5.63 -7.63
CA HIS A 87 -12.86 -4.38 -6.87
C HIS A 87 -13.23 -3.15 -7.71
N SER A 88 -13.76 -3.33 -8.92
CA SER A 88 -14.02 -2.22 -9.85
C SER A 88 -15.03 -1.17 -9.39
N THR A 89 -15.86 -1.52 -8.42
CA THR A 89 -16.88 -0.65 -7.83
C THR A 89 -16.48 -0.08 -6.48
N VAL A 90 -15.29 -0.43 -5.97
CA VAL A 90 -14.81 0.06 -4.68
C VAL A 90 -14.54 1.57 -4.81
N PRO A 91 -15.03 2.38 -3.85
CA PRO A 91 -14.77 3.81 -3.84
C PRO A 91 -13.28 4.15 -3.99
N ASN A 92 -13.01 5.15 -4.82
CA ASN A 92 -11.71 5.74 -5.10
C ASN A 92 -10.71 4.86 -5.86
N ILE A 93 -11.18 3.80 -6.53
CA ILE A 93 -10.32 2.95 -7.36
C ILE A 93 -9.64 3.74 -8.49
N GLU A 94 -10.29 4.77 -9.04
CA GLU A 94 -9.71 5.59 -10.10
C GLU A 94 -8.50 6.41 -9.63
N GLN A 95 -8.48 6.86 -8.38
CA GLN A 95 -7.33 7.55 -7.78
C GLN A 95 -6.20 6.57 -7.51
N TYR A 96 -6.51 5.37 -7.03
CA TYR A 96 -5.52 4.31 -6.84
C TYR A 96 -4.85 3.92 -8.17
N VAL A 97 -5.65 3.71 -9.22
CA VAL A 97 -5.13 3.42 -10.56
C VAL A 97 -4.36 4.62 -11.12
N ASP A 98 -4.81 5.87 -10.91
CA ASP A 98 -4.03 7.03 -11.36
C ASP A 98 -2.67 7.11 -10.66
N GLU A 99 -2.63 6.93 -9.34
CA GLU A 99 -1.39 6.97 -8.58
C GLU A 99 -0.42 5.85 -9.02
N LEU A 100 -0.91 4.62 -9.16
CA LEU A 100 -0.15 3.50 -9.73
C LEU A 100 0.53 3.89 -11.05
N MET A 101 -0.17 4.66 -11.89
CA MET A 101 0.25 5.06 -13.23
C MET A 101 1.06 6.37 -13.28
N GLN A 102 1.44 6.96 -12.15
CA GLN A 102 2.12 8.28 -12.16
C GLN A 102 3.62 8.23 -12.47
N GLN A 103 4.35 7.33 -11.82
CA GLN A 103 5.81 7.19 -11.93
C GLN A 103 6.27 5.85 -11.31
N SER A 104 7.48 5.40 -11.61
CA SER A 104 7.96 4.06 -11.21
C SER A 104 7.94 3.82 -9.69
N SER A 105 8.21 4.84 -8.88
CA SER A 105 8.13 4.73 -7.41
C SER A 105 6.71 4.50 -6.90
N LYS A 106 5.71 5.10 -7.56
CA LYS A 106 4.29 4.90 -7.25
C LYS A 106 3.79 3.57 -7.79
N PHE A 107 4.22 3.19 -8.99
CA PHE A 107 3.95 1.87 -9.56
C PHE A 107 4.47 0.76 -8.64
N LYS A 108 5.69 0.90 -8.11
CA LYS A 108 6.29 -0.04 -7.15
C LYS A 108 5.47 -0.19 -5.85
N GLY A 109 4.91 0.91 -5.33
CA GLY A 109 4.03 0.90 -4.16
C GLY A 109 2.68 0.26 -4.48
N GLY A 110 2.01 0.75 -5.52
CA GLY A 110 0.71 0.24 -5.96
C GLY A 110 0.76 -1.24 -6.35
N ALA A 111 1.78 -1.71 -7.06
CA ALA A 111 1.93 -3.13 -7.40
C ALA A 111 2.00 -4.03 -6.15
N PHE A 112 2.54 -3.52 -5.04
CA PHE A 112 2.54 -4.25 -3.78
C PHE A 112 1.16 -4.25 -3.10
N GLY A 113 0.38 -3.16 -3.24
CA GLY A 113 -1.02 -3.15 -2.84
C GLY A 113 -1.89 -4.12 -3.66
N LEU A 114 -1.66 -4.24 -4.96
CA LEU A 114 -2.33 -5.24 -5.82
C LEU A 114 -2.02 -6.67 -5.34
N GLU A 115 -0.77 -6.93 -4.98
CA GLU A 115 -0.32 -8.22 -4.44
C GLU A 115 -1.06 -8.59 -3.14
N ILE A 116 -1.25 -7.63 -2.22
CA ILE A 116 -2.05 -7.84 -1.01
C ILE A 116 -3.52 -8.14 -1.33
N LEU A 117 -4.11 -7.46 -2.32
CA LEU A 117 -5.51 -7.70 -2.71
C LEU A 117 -5.71 -9.10 -3.30
N ASN A 118 -4.69 -9.63 -3.98
CA ASN A 118 -4.74 -10.95 -4.57
C ASN A 118 -4.50 -12.06 -3.55
N ASP A 119 -3.67 -11.81 -2.53
CA ASP A 119 -3.40 -12.74 -1.44
C ASP A 119 -3.54 -12.05 -0.07
N LEU A 120 -4.77 -12.07 0.47
CA LEU A 120 -5.10 -11.32 1.67
C LEU A 120 -4.36 -11.88 2.91
N PRO A 121 -3.58 -11.05 3.63
CA PRO A 121 -2.94 -11.47 4.87
C PRO A 121 -3.97 -11.84 5.94
N PRO A 122 -3.60 -12.67 6.95
CA PRO A 122 -4.53 -13.20 7.95
C PRO A 122 -5.40 -12.14 8.65
N ALA A 123 -4.87 -10.94 8.92
CA ALA A 123 -5.63 -9.88 9.58
C ALA A 123 -6.76 -9.28 8.72
N LEU A 124 -6.76 -9.54 7.41
CA LEU A 124 -7.77 -9.07 6.45
C LEU A 124 -8.71 -10.18 5.97
N GLN A 125 -8.44 -11.44 6.33
CA GLN A 125 -9.30 -12.56 5.95
C GLN A 125 -10.71 -12.36 6.52
N GLY A 126 -11.73 -12.55 5.67
CA GLY A 126 -13.13 -12.32 6.00
C GLY A 126 -13.54 -10.85 6.08
N LYS A 127 -12.65 -9.91 5.74
CA LYS A 127 -12.98 -8.48 5.60
C LYS A 127 -13.14 -8.11 4.14
N THR A 128 -13.95 -7.09 3.89
CA THR A 128 -14.19 -6.54 2.56
C THR A 128 -13.44 -5.24 2.40
N LEU A 129 -12.78 -5.04 1.26
CA LEU A 129 -12.21 -3.75 0.89
C LEU A 129 -13.33 -2.71 0.74
N SER A 130 -13.35 -1.69 1.59
CA SER A 130 -14.41 -0.68 1.62
C SER A 130 -14.07 0.59 0.83
N LYS A 131 -12.78 0.96 0.72
CA LYS A 131 -12.32 2.12 -0.06
C LYS A 131 -10.79 2.12 -0.26
N PHE A 132 -10.36 2.82 -1.30
CA PHE A 132 -8.97 3.29 -1.49
C PHE A 132 -8.77 4.72 -0.97
N GLU A 133 -7.52 5.17 -0.87
CA GLU A 133 -7.18 6.57 -0.56
C GLU A 133 -7.84 7.54 -1.55
N ALA A 134 -8.55 8.56 -1.04
CA ALA A 134 -9.14 9.64 -1.85
C ALA A 134 -8.30 10.92 -1.75
N SER A 135 -7.09 10.94 -2.33
CA SER A 135 -6.27 12.17 -2.51
C SER A 135 -5.87 12.96 -1.24
N ILE A 136 -4.93 13.91 -1.42
CA ILE A 136 -3.98 14.46 -0.42
C ILE A 136 -4.54 15.64 0.43
N ASP A 137 -5.78 16.07 0.23
CA ASP A 137 -6.24 17.39 0.71
C ASP A 137 -6.52 17.51 2.22
N ASP A 138 -6.41 16.44 3.00
CA ASP A 138 -6.44 16.50 4.46
C ASP A 138 -5.16 15.92 5.06
N LEU A 139 -4.11 16.74 5.15
CA LEU A 139 -2.92 16.44 5.97
C LEU A 139 -3.25 16.35 7.47
N SER A 140 -4.49 16.67 7.85
CA SER A 140 -5.11 16.43 9.16
C SER A 140 -5.70 15.03 9.33
N ASP A 141 -5.90 14.27 8.25
CA ASP A 141 -6.61 13.00 8.29
C ASP A 141 -5.70 11.77 8.26
N CYS A 142 -6.24 10.71 8.85
CA CYS A 142 -5.79 9.33 8.81
C CYS A 142 -5.64 8.85 7.34
N ARG A 143 -4.44 9.03 6.76
CA ARG A 143 -4.11 8.61 5.39
C ARG A 143 -3.74 7.13 5.34
N PHE A 144 -4.48 6.34 4.55
CA PHE A 144 -4.33 4.90 4.27
C PHE A 144 -4.31 4.62 2.77
N ASP A 145 -3.57 3.61 2.31
CA ASP A 145 -3.65 3.13 0.93
C ASP A 145 -5.01 2.44 0.68
N MET A 146 -5.43 1.61 1.63
CA MET A 146 -6.64 0.80 1.57
C MET A 146 -7.35 0.74 2.93
N GLN A 147 -8.68 0.66 2.91
CA GLN A 147 -9.48 0.39 4.11
C GLN A 147 -10.29 -0.89 3.92
N PHE A 148 -10.27 -1.75 4.93
CA PHE A 148 -11.08 -2.96 5.01
C PHE A 148 -12.10 -2.84 6.15
N THR A 149 -13.21 -3.56 6.03
CA THR A 149 -14.24 -3.62 7.07
C THR A 149 -14.83 -5.02 7.21
N ASP A 150 -15.25 -5.36 8.43
CA ASP A 150 -16.12 -6.51 8.71
C ASP A 150 -17.59 -6.09 8.94
N GLY A 151 -17.93 -4.85 8.56
CA GLY A 151 -19.26 -4.25 8.74
C GLY A 151 -19.42 -3.52 10.08
N THR A 152 -18.51 -3.73 11.05
CA THR A 152 -18.52 -3.03 12.34
C THR A 152 -17.25 -2.21 12.55
N ASN A 153 -16.09 -2.81 12.31
CA ASN A 153 -14.79 -2.19 12.51
C ASN A 153 -14.09 -1.93 11.18
N PHE A 154 -13.18 -0.96 11.20
CA PHE A 154 -12.30 -0.66 10.07
C PHE A 154 -10.87 -1.08 10.38
N VAL A 155 -10.19 -1.59 9.35
CA VAL A 155 -8.74 -1.77 9.31
C VAL A 155 -8.18 -0.86 8.23
N TYR A 156 -7.33 0.07 8.64
CA TYR A 156 -6.59 0.97 7.78
C TYR A 156 -5.25 0.36 7.42
N LEU A 157 -4.96 0.28 6.13
CA LEU A 157 -3.83 -0.45 5.58
C LEU A 157 -2.88 0.47 4.82
N GLU A 158 -1.60 0.29 5.10
CA GLU A 158 -0.45 0.95 4.49
C GLU A 158 0.52 -0.08 3.91
N THR A 159 0.95 0.15 2.68
CA THR A 159 1.87 -0.72 1.96
C THR A 159 3.22 -0.04 1.81
N LYS A 160 4.27 -0.66 2.34
CA LYS A 160 5.63 -0.10 2.36
C LYS A 160 6.58 -1.03 1.62
N ASN A 161 6.89 -0.69 0.37
CA ASN A 161 7.85 -1.42 -0.45
C ASN A 161 9.28 -0.89 -0.25
N TYR A 162 9.80 -1.02 0.97
CA TYR A 162 11.08 -0.45 1.38
C TYR A 162 12.24 -1.45 1.26
N ALA A 163 13.46 -0.92 1.08
CA ALA A 163 14.67 -1.71 1.23
C ALA A 163 15.01 -1.90 2.71
N GLN A 164 15.85 -2.90 3.01
CA GLN A 164 16.35 -3.09 4.38
C GLN A 164 17.03 -1.82 4.91
N SER A 165 17.75 -1.04 4.12
CA SER A 165 18.43 0.16 4.59
C SER A 165 17.48 1.32 4.97
N THR A 166 16.24 1.33 4.46
CA THR A 166 15.31 2.44 4.67
C THR A 166 14.92 2.58 6.14
N THR A 167 15.07 3.79 6.69
CA THR A 167 14.61 4.17 8.03
C THR A 167 13.21 4.78 7.97
N PHE A 168 12.54 4.91 9.11
CA PHE A 168 11.27 5.63 9.16
C PHE A 168 11.49 7.13 9.12
N SER A 169 10.72 7.81 8.27
CA SER A 169 10.82 9.25 8.03
C SER A 169 9.90 10.04 8.96
N SER A 170 10.06 11.36 8.99
CA SER A 170 9.10 12.26 9.67
C SER A 170 7.68 12.12 9.11
N SER A 171 7.55 11.82 7.81
CA SER A 171 6.24 11.56 7.19
C SER A 171 5.61 10.28 7.74
N PHE A 172 6.39 9.20 7.93
CA PHE A 172 5.89 7.99 8.59
C PHE A 172 5.42 8.29 10.03
N TYR A 173 6.23 9.03 10.80
CA TYR A 173 5.87 9.43 12.16
C TYR A 173 4.56 10.20 12.20
N ASN A 174 4.41 11.23 11.36
CA ASN A 174 3.21 12.05 11.32
C ASN A 174 1.99 11.24 10.92
N GLN A 175 2.12 10.32 9.95
CA GLN A 175 1.06 9.42 9.54
C GLN A 175 0.65 8.48 10.68
N PHE A 176 1.62 7.82 11.33
CA PHE A 176 1.35 6.96 12.48
C PHE A 176 0.70 7.73 13.64
N LYS A 177 1.15 8.96 13.91
CA LYS A 177 0.52 9.84 14.89
C LYS A 177 -0.93 10.14 14.51
N ALA A 178 -1.20 10.51 13.26
CA ALA A 178 -2.56 10.78 12.79
C ALA A 178 -3.49 9.56 12.95
N TYR A 179 -2.97 8.35 12.69
CA TYR A 179 -3.69 7.10 12.98
C TYR A 179 -4.03 6.96 14.47
N ILE A 180 -3.04 7.13 15.36
CA ILE A 180 -3.23 6.97 16.80
C ILE A 180 -4.17 8.04 17.36
N SER A 181 -4.08 9.28 16.87
CA SER A 181 -4.94 10.41 17.25
C SER A 181 -6.39 10.27 16.74
N ASN A 182 -6.67 9.34 15.83
CA ASN A 182 -8.02 9.15 15.30
C ASN A 182 -8.92 8.48 16.35
N ALA A 183 -10.01 9.16 16.72
CA ALA A 183 -10.96 8.66 17.73
C ALA A 183 -11.64 7.33 17.35
N ASN A 184 -11.68 6.98 16.05
CA ASN A 184 -12.22 5.71 15.57
C ASN A 184 -11.22 4.55 15.69
N VAL A 185 -9.96 4.83 16.04
CA VAL A 185 -8.95 3.82 16.35
C VAL A 185 -8.94 3.58 17.86
N THR A 186 -9.58 2.48 18.24
CA THR A 186 -9.68 2.01 19.62
C THR A 186 -8.84 0.75 19.89
N ASP A 187 -8.37 0.09 18.83
CA ASP A 187 -7.47 -1.06 18.86
C ASP A 187 -6.33 -0.86 17.84
N ILE A 188 -5.09 -1.16 18.25
CA ILE A 188 -3.90 -1.07 17.41
C ILE A 188 -3.99 -1.97 16.17
N ASN A 189 -4.77 -3.05 16.23
CA ASN A 189 -5.01 -3.96 15.11
C ASN A 189 -5.86 -3.34 14.00
N GLN A 190 -6.49 -2.20 14.24
CA GLN A 190 -7.16 -1.41 13.21
C GLN A 190 -6.16 -0.67 12.30
N ILE A 191 -4.87 -0.66 12.63
CA ILE A 191 -3.81 -0.10 11.80
C ILE A 191 -2.92 -1.25 11.32
N LYS A 192 -2.63 -1.30 10.02
CA LYS A 192 -1.72 -2.29 9.45
C LYS A 192 -0.77 -1.65 8.45
N TYR A 193 0.51 -1.72 8.76
CA TYR A 193 1.62 -1.43 7.86
C TYR A 193 2.22 -2.76 7.42
N TYR A 194 1.96 -3.13 6.18
CA TYR A 194 2.61 -4.26 5.53
C TYR A 194 3.88 -3.76 4.84
N PHE A 195 5.01 -4.35 5.21
CA PHE A 195 6.29 -4.14 4.55
C PHE A 195 6.54 -5.29 3.60
N ARG A 196 6.90 -5.01 2.35
CA ARG A 196 7.25 -6.08 1.41
C ARG A 196 8.46 -6.85 1.94
N ALA A 197 8.44 -8.18 1.84
CA ALA A 197 9.51 -9.11 2.22
C ALA A 197 10.74 -9.04 1.29
N ASN A 198 11.23 -7.84 1.03
CA ASN A 198 12.50 -7.62 0.34
C ASN A 198 13.66 -8.21 1.15
N SER A 199 14.77 -8.53 0.48
CA SER A 199 15.96 -9.10 1.13
C SER A 199 16.37 -8.31 2.38
N GLY A 200 16.45 -9.00 3.51
CA GLY A 200 16.84 -8.44 4.81
C GLY A 200 15.76 -7.65 5.56
N VAL A 201 14.57 -7.46 4.98
CA VAL A 201 13.42 -6.85 5.68
C VAL A 201 12.75 -7.90 6.55
N THR A 202 12.75 -7.68 7.87
CA THR A 202 12.07 -8.55 8.84
C THR A 202 11.22 -7.72 9.79
N LYS A 203 10.19 -8.34 10.38
CA LYS A 203 9.33 -7.66 11.38
C LYS A 203 10.15 -7.13 12.55
N ILE A 204 11.07 -7.94 13.08
CA ILE A 204 11.96 -7.56 14.19
C ILE A 204 12.77 -6.31 13.81
N GLU A 205 13.37 -6.29 12.62
CA GLU A 205 14.18 -5.17 12.16
C GLU A 205 13.35 -3.89 11.96
N ARG A 206 12.14 -3.99 11.38
CA ARG A 206 11.20 -2.86 11.26
C ARG A 206 10.74 -2.34 12.62
N VAL A 207 10.44 -3.22 13.56
CA VAL A 207 10.07 -2.85 14.94
C VAL A 207 11.21 -2.12 15.63
N GLN A 208 12.46 -2.59 15.49
CA GLN A 208 13.60 -1.88 16.08
C GLN A 208 13.79 -0.47 15.50
N LYS A 209 13.59 -0.30 14.19
CA LYS A 209 13.59 1.03 13.56
C LYS A 209 12.47 1.92 14.04
N PHE A 210 11.27 1.37 14.22
CA PHE A 210 10.15 2.08 14.82
C PHE A 210 10.48 2.57 16.22
N LYS A 211 11.04 1.69 17.06
CA LYS A 211 11.43 2.01 18.43
C LYS A 211 12.45 3.13 18.48
N ASN A 212 13.49 3.04 17.65
CA ASN A 212 14.50 4.09 17.53
C ASN A 212 13.91 5.43 17.07
N MET A 213 12.95 5.40 16.12
CA MET A 213 12.26 6.61 15.68
C MET A 213 11.48 7.27 16.83
N LEU A 214 10.79 6.50 17.65
CA LEU A 214 9.99 7.02 18.77
C LEU A 214 10.86 7.49 19.95
N LEU A 215 11.97 6.81 20.24
CA LEU A 215 12.92 7.23 21.26
C LEU A 215 13.66 8.52 20.86
N ASN A 216 13.93 8.69 19.56
CA ASN A 216 14.60 9.89 19.07
C ASN A 216 13.74 11.15 19.28
N GLY A 217 14.22 12.04 20.14
CA GLY A 217 13.54 13.28 20.49
C GLY A 217 12.30 13.07 21.37
N ASN A 218 12.22 11.95 22.10
CA ASN A 218 11.11 11.61 23.00
C ASN A 218 9.72 11.64 22.34
N LYS A 219 9.65 11.35 21.04
CA LYS A 219 8.38 11.31 20.27
C LYS A 219 7.35 10.34 20.85
N TYR A 220 7.77 9.34 21.60
CA TYR A 220 6.86 8.43 22.31
C TYR A 220 5.91 9.16 23.27
N GLU A 221 6.30 10.31 23.85
CA GLU A 221 5.47 11.10 24.77
C GLU A 221 4.26 11.69 24.02
N GLU A 222 4.51 12.27 22.85
CA GLU A 222 3.47 12.85 22.00
C GLU A 222 2.51 11.77 21.47
N ILE A 223 3.04 10.61 21.08
CA ILE A 223 2.25 9.46 20.64
C ILE A 223 1.36 8.92 21.77
N TYR A 224 1.91 8.75 22.97
CA TYR A 224 1.14 8.29 24.13
C TYR A 224 0.01 9.26 24.47
N ASN A 225 0.32 10.55 24.53
CA ASN A 225 -0.66 11.58 24.87
C ASN A 225 -1.76 11.75 23.82
N SER A 226 -1.50 11.35 22.57
CA SER A 226 -2.47 11.40 21.49
C SER A 226 -3.65 10.44 21.69
N ASN A 227 -3.47 9.32 22.42
CA ASN A 227 -4.55 8.36 22.70
C ASN A 227 -4.24 7.46 23.90
N LYS A 228 -4.29 8.02 25.12
CA LYS A 228 -3.97 7.29 26.36
C LYS A 228 -4.82 6.03 26.55
N SER A 229 -6.09 6.06 26.16
CA SER A 229 -7.00 4.92 26.28
C SER A 229 -6.54 3.71 25.48
N LEU A 230 -6.05 3.92 24.25
CA LEU A 230 -5.47 2.86 23.42
C LEU A 230 -4.21 2.26 24.06
N PHE A 231 -3.31 3.08 24.60
CA PHE A 231 -2.11 2.56 25.28
C PHE A 231 -2.46 1.81 26.57
N ASN A 232 -3.44 2.31 27.33
CA ASN A 232 -3.93 1.65 28.54
C ASN A 232 -4.54 0.28 28.25
N SER A 233 -5.29 0.11 27.15
CA SER A 233 -5.83 -1.20 26.76
C SER A 233 -4.73 -2.21 26.46
N MET A 234 -3.54 -1.72 26.07
CA MET A 234 -2.33 -2.52 25.85
C MET A 234 -1.44 -2.66 27.09
N GLN A 235 -1.91 -2.29 28.29
CA GLN A 235 -1.17 -2.31 29.56
C GLN A 235 0.03 -1.35 29.64
N LEU A 236 0.10 -0.37 28.74
CA LEU A 236 1.07 0.73 28.76
C LEU A 236 0.42 1.92 29.47
N THR A 237 0.31 1.83 30.80
CA THR A 237 -0.51 2.76 31.62
C THR A 237 0.04 4.17 31.80
N ASP A 238 1.26 4.41 31.33
CA ASP A 238 1.97 5.67 31.41
C ASP A 238 3.09 5.71 30.35
N GLU A 239 3.62 6.92 30.11
CA GLU A 239 4.72 7.15 29.16
C GLU A 239 5.99 6.38 29.52
N GLY A 240 6.23 6.17 30.83
CA GLY A 240 7.37 5.42 31.34
C GLY A 240 7.32 3.96 30.91
N LYS A 241 6.16 3.31 30.98
CA LYS A 241 5.96 1.95 30.48
C LYS A 241 6.13 1.85 28.97
N LEU A 242 5.63 2.82 28.20
CA LEU A 242 5.87 2.86 26.76
C LEU A 242 7.38 2.98 26.50
N LYS A 243 8.07 3.91 27.15
CA LYS A 243 9.52 4.08 27.04
C LYS A 243 10.28 2.80 27.37
N LEU A 244 9.97 2.14 28.49
CA LEU A 244 10.60 0.86 28.88
C LEU A 244 10.37 -0.23 27.83
N LEU A 245 9.18 -0.33 27.24
CA LEU A 245 8.92 -1.24 26.14
C LEU A 245 9.81 -0.91 24.92
N LEU A 246 9.92 0.38 24.57
CA LEU A 246 10.74 0.86 23.46
C LEU A 246 12.24 0.63 23.68
N GLU A 247 12.73 0.66 24.92
CA GLU A 247 14.13 0.41 25.27
C GLU A 247 14.44 -1.10 25.45
N SER A 248 13.43 -1.92 25.70
CA SER A 248 13.59 -3.37 25.90
C SER A 248 13.99 -4.10 24.61
N GLN A 249 14.33 -5.39 24.70
CA GLN A 249 14.47 -6.25 23.50
C GLN A 249 13.16 -6.85 23.02
N ASN A 250 12.04 -6.57 23.69
CA ASN A 250 10.74 -7.10 23.31
C ASN A 250 10.27 -6.46 21.99
N THR A 251 10.04 -7.30 20.99
CA THR A 251 9.49 -6.92 19.67
C THR A 251 8.16 -7.59 19.38
N SER A 252 7.63 -8.36 20.34
CA SER A 252 6.42 -9.17 20.21
C SER A 252 5.25 -8.63 21.04
N HIS A 253 5.44 -7.51 21.74
CA HIS A 253 4.35 -6.82 22.43
C HIS A 253 3.27 -6.40 21.44
N GLN A 254 1.99 -6.49 21.84
CA GLN A 254 0.83 -6.20 20.99
C GLN A 254 0.85 -4.80 20.35
N PHE A 255 1.52 -3.83 20.98
CA PHE A 255 1.74 -2.49 20.40
C PHE A 255 2.40 -2.54 19.02
N PHE A 256 3.19 -3.57 18.72
CA PHE A 256 3.87 -3.72 17.43
C PHE A 256 3.07 -4.55 16.40
N ASN A 257 1.84 -4.97 16.72
CA ASN A 257 1.01 -5.78 15.82
C ASN A 257 0.57 -5.03 14.56
N PHE A 258 0.72 -3.71 14.50
CA PHE A 258 0.48 -2.95 13.28
C PHE A 258 1.62 -3.10 12.26
N ILE A 259 2.80 -3.59 12.65
CA ILE A 259 3.93 -3.81 11.72
C ILE A 259 3.94 -5.27 11.31
N GLU A 260 3.77 -5.53 10.02
CA GLU A 260 3.85 -6.87 9.43
C GLU A 260 4.78 -6.89 8.23
N VAL A 261 5.32 -8.06 7.92
CA VAL A 261 6.07 -8.30 6.67
C VAL A 261 5.28 -9.28 5.83
N PHE A 262 5.09 -8.92 4.56
CA PHE A 262 4.35 -9.69 3.56
C PHE A 262 5.25 -9.97 2.37
#